data_AF-A0A4R5LZ57-F1
#
_entry.id   AF-A0A4R5LZ57-F1
#
_cell.length_a   1.000
_cell.length_b   1.000
_cell.length_c   1.000
_cell.angle_alpha   90.00
_cell.angle_beta   90.00
_cell.angle_gamma   90.00
#
_symmetry.space_group_name_H-M   'P 1'
#
loop_
_entity.id
_entity.type
_entity.pdbx_description
1 polymer ?
#
loop_
_entity_poly.entity_id
_entity_poly.type
_entity_poly.pdbx_seq_one_letter_code
_entity_poly.pdbx_strand_id
1 'polypeptide(L)'
;MKSAFSILSLMLMTLVSCSAFSKVPSADAYAQCMNRTKLDRLNCQAGCGMIVQQCYDEGVADINSQIAKLNEDINIKNGAACASFVVDYLSEAARMEVNVGKQASNLVGWVGSEMALNFARQRLDNILLIQRSCRTQ
;
A
#
# COMPACT_ATOMS: atom_id res chain seq x y z
N MET A 1 -5.05 -48.97 38.88
CA MET A 1 -5.74 -48.48 37.67
C MET A 1 -5.13 -47.14 37.31
N LYS A 2 -4.19 -47.19 36.36
CA LYS A 2 -3.45 -46.06 35.80
C LYS A 2 -4.13 -45.67 34.48
N SER A 3 -3.96 -44.42 34.09
CA SER A 3 -4.26 -43.88 32.75
C SER A 3 -5.71 -43.47 32.48
N ALA A 4 -6.08 -42.26 32.92
CA ALA A 4 -7.19 -41.52 32.31
C ALA A 4 -7.03 -39.97 32.36
N PHE A 5 -5.87 -39.44 32.79
CA PHE A 5 -5.71 -38.00 33.01
C PHE A 5 -4.82 -37.25 32.00
N SER A 6 -4.35 -37.91 30.94
CA SER A 6 -3.28 -37.35 30.09
C SER A 6 -3.73 -36.83 28.71
N ILE A 7 -5.02 -36.78 28.40
CA ILE A 7 -5.50 -36.41 27.05
C ILE A 7 -6.17 -35.02 27.01
N LEU A 8 -6.58 -34.46 28.15
CA LEU A 8 -7.33 -33.19 28.16
C LEU A 8 -6.48 -31.92 28.06
N SER A 9 -5.16 -32.01 28.27
CA SER A 9 -4.26 -30.83 28.25
C SER A 9 -3.61 -30.53 26.89
N LEU A 10 -3.85 -31.32 25.85
CA LEU A 10 -3.19 -31.14 24.54
C LEU A 10 -4.04 -30.40 23.49
N MET A 11 -5.28 -30.03 23.82
CA MET A 11 -6.21 -29.38 22.87
C MET A 11 -6.31 -27.86 23.06
N LEU A 12 -5.55 -27.25 23.98
CA LEU A 12 -5.72 -25.85 24.37
C LEU A 12 -4.57 -24.91 23.99
N MET A 13 -3.75 -25.26 22.97
CA MET A 13 -2.62 -24.40 22.54
C MET A 13 -2.58 -24.04 21.05
N THR A 14 -3.60 -24.34 20.25
CA THR A 14 -3.58 -24.08 18.79
C THR A 14 -4.58 -23.02 18.31
N LEU A 15 -4.93 -22.06 19.17
CA LEU A 15 -5.72 -20.89 18.76
C LEU A 15 -5.07 -19.58 19.22
N VAL A 16 -3.74 -19.48 19.09
CA VAL A 16 -3.12 -18.18 18.83
C VAL A 16 -3.23 -17.96 17.33
N SER A 17 -4.46 -17.69 16.87
CA SER A 17 -4.64 -16.98 15.62
C SER A 17 -3.92 -15.66 15.81
N CYS A 18 -2.73 -15.55 15.23
CA CYS A 18 -2.20 -14.27 14.80
C CYS A 18 -3.29 -13.67 13.93
N SER A 19 -4.16 -12.86 14.54
CA SER A 19 -4.80 -11.74 13.87
C SER A 19 -3.64 -10.85 13.43
N ALA A 20 -2.96 -11.25 12.36
CA ALA A 20 -2.36 -10.30 11.45
C ALA A 20 -3.51 -9.33 11.20
N PHE A 21 -3.44 -8.17 11.84
CA PHE A 21 -4.31 -7.06 11.52
C PHE A 21 -4.07 -6.82 10.04
N SER A 22 -4.88 -7.48 9.21
CA SER A 22 -5.20 -6.99 7.89
C SER A 22 -5.92 -5.69 8.19
N LYS A 23 -5.13 -4.64 8.43
CA LYS A 23 -5.59 -3.26 8.35
C LYS A 23 -6.20 -3.21 6.97
N VAL A 24 -7.51 -3.37 6.90
CA VAL A 24 -8.27 -2.89 5.76
C VAL A 24 -7.82 -1.43 5.66
N PRO A 25 -7.07 -1.04 4.63
CA PRO A 25 -6.66 0.34 4.50
C PRO A 25 -7.94 1.18 4.60
N SER A 26 -7.91 2.30 5.31
CA SER A 26 -8.97 3.30 5.12
C SER A 26 -9.15 3.44 3.61
N ALA A 27 -10.36 3.22 3.09
CA ALA A 27 -10.58 3.08 1.66
C ALA A 27 -9.79 4.17 0.92
N ASP A 28 -8.73 3.78 0.22
CA ASP A 28 -7.85 4.75 -0.42
C ASP A 28 -8.61 5.51 -1.51
N ALA A 29 -8.08 6.64 -1.95
CA ALA A 29 -8.78 7.51 -2.91
C ALA A 29 -9.23 6.74 -4.18
N TYR A 30 -8.48 5.72 -4.59
CA TYR A 30 -8.88 4.79 -5.65
C TYR A 30 -10.19 4.07 -5.33
N ALA A 31 -10.29 3.38 -4.19
CA ALA A 31 -11.50 2.65 -3.80
C ALA A 31 -12.73 3.58 -3.68
N GLN A 32 -12.52 4.78 -3.14
CA GLN A 32 -13.57 5.81 -3.06
C GLN A 32 -14.02 6.28 -4.44
N CYS A 33 -13.08 6.56 -5.35
CA CYS A 33 -13.39 6.93 -6.73
C CYS A 33 -14.15 5.82 -7.46
N MET A 34 -13.70 4.57 -7.33
CA MET A 34 -14.36 3.43 -7.97
C MET A 34 -15.80 3.23 -7.48
N ASN A 35 -16.06 3.52 -6.20
CA ASN A 35 -17.40 3.49 -5.65
C ASN A 35 -18.26 4.66 -6.16
N ARG A 36 -17.71 5.89 -6.12
CA ARG A 36 -18.38 7.12 -6.58
C ARG A 36 -18.79 7.04 -8.05
N THR A 37 -17.93 6.50 -8.90
CA THR A 37 -18.12 6.44 -10.35
C THR A 37 -18.84 5.18 -10.82
N LYS A 38 -19.36 4.35 -9.91
CA LYS A 38 -20.00 3.06 -10.26
C LYS A 38 -21.12 3.22 -11.29
N LEU A 39 -22.00 4.21 -11.12
CA LEU A 39 -23.12 4.44 -12.03
C LEU A 39 -22.64 4.96 -13.40
N ASP A 40 -21.66 5.87 -13.42
CA ASP A 40 -21.09 6.40 -14.66
C ASP A 40 -20.44 5.31 -15.50
N ARG A 41 -19.74 4.38 -14.84
CA ARG A 41 -19.14 3.21 -15.50
C ARG A 41 -20.17 2.23 -16.06
N LEU A 42 -21.33 2.08 -15.41
CA LEU A 42 -22.42 1.20 -15.87
C LEU A 42 -23.22 1.80 -17.03
N ASN A 43 -23.37 3.13 -17.06
CA ASN A 43 -24.15 3.83 -18.08
C ASN A 43 -23.31 4.32 -19.27
N CYS A 44 -22.00 4.13 -19.21
CA CYS A 44 -21.08 4.50 -20.25
C CYS A 44 -21.27 3.63 -21.51
N GLN A 45 -21.52 4.26 -22.65
CA GLN A 45 -21.67 3.58 -23.95
C GLN A 45 -20.32 3.29 -24.64
N ALA A 46 -19.31 4.15 -24.43
CA ALA A 46 -17.94 3.98 -24.92
C ALA A 46 -16.98 4.86 -24.10
N GLY A 47 -15.70 4.48 -24.02
CA GLY A 47 -14.67 5.33 -23.39
C GLY A 47 -14.64 5.28 -21.85
N CYS A 48 -15.31 4.31 -21.22
CA CYS A 48 -15.37 4.17 -19.75
C CYS A 48 -13.99 3.99 -19.11
N GLY A 49 -12.99 3.65 -19.94
CA GLY A 49 -11.62 3.56 -19.52
C GLY A 49 -11.05 4.85 -18.94
N MET A 50 -11.48 6.02 -19.43
CA MET A 50 -11.04 7.30 -18.86
C MET A 50 -11.46 7.47 -17.40
N ILE A 51 -12.65 6.97 -17.04
CA ILE A 51 -13.18 7.02 -15.66
C ILE A 51 -12.34 6.11 -14.75
N VAL A 52 -12.03 4.89 -15.23
CA VAL A 52 -11.21 3.95 -14.48
C VAL A 52 -9.78 4.47 -14.33
N GLN A 53 -9.19 5.03 -15.39
CA GLN A 53 -7.86 5.65 -15.35
C GLN A 53 -7.82 6.79 -14.33
N GLN A 54 -8.82 7.67 -14.34
CA GLN A 54 -8.92 8.75 -13.37
C GLN A 54 -8.91 8.21 -11.93
N CYS A 55 -9.60 7.10 -11.64
CA CYS A 55 -9.55 6.52 -10.30
C CYS A 55 -8.16 6.00 -9.92
N TYR A 56 -7.41 5.42 -10.86
CA TYR A 56 -6.02 5.05 -10.61
C TYR A 56 -5.15 6.28 -10.33
N ASP A 57 -5.29 7.33 -11.13
CA ASP A 57 -4.54 8.58 -10.99
C ASP A 57 -4.86 9.26 -9.65
N GLU A 58 -6.13 9.29 -9.23
CA GLU A 58 -6.56 9.78 -7.91
C GLU A 58 -5.92 8.98 -6.77
N GLY A 59 -5.89 7.64 -6.89
CA GLY A 59 -5.25 6.77 -5.89
C GLY A 59 -3.75 7.01 -5.76
N VAL A 60 -3.04 7.09 -6.89
CA VAL A 60 -1.59 7.34 -6.92
C VAL A 60 -1.26 8.73 -6.38
N ALA A 61 -2.04 9.75 -6.75
CA ALA A 61 -1.86 11.12 -6.28
C ALA A 61 -2.05 11.25 -4.75
N ASP A 62 -3.10 10.62 -4.21
CA ASP A 62 -3.37 10.59 -2.77
C ASP A 62 -2.20 9.93 -2.01
N ILE A 63 -1.75 8.77 -2.47
CA ILE A 63 -0.63 8.07 -1.83
C ILE A 63 0.67 8.89 -1.91
N ASN A 64 0.97 9.52 -3.04
CA ASN A 64 2.14 10.39 -3.17
C ASN A 64 2.07 11.60 -2.22
N SER A 65 0.88 12.16 -2.01
CA SER A 65 0.66 13.22 -1.00
C SER A 65 0.94 12.72 0.42
N GLN A 66 0.46 11.52 0.77
CA GLN A 66 0.73 10.89 2.06
C GLN A 66 2.24 10.63 2.26
N ILE A 67 2.94 10.15 1.22
CA ILE A 67 4.39 9.96 1.21
C ILE A 67 5.13 11.27 1.47
N ALA A 68 4.75 12.35 0.77
CA ALA A 68 5.38 13.66 0.94
C ALA A 68 5.24 14.17 2.38
N LYS A 69 4.04 14.05 2.95
CA LYS A 69 3.77 14.41 4.35
C LYS A 69 4.57 13.57 5.34
N LEU A 70 4.67 12.25 5.11
CA LEU A 70 5.46 11.36 5.96
C LEU A 70 6.95 11.68 5.89
N ASN A 71 7.48 11.99 4.71
CA ASN A 71 8.86 12.40 4.54
C ASN A 71 9.15 13.70 5.31
N GLU A 72 8.28 14.70 5.21
CA GLU A 72 8.38 15.93 5.99
C GLU A 72 8.35 15.65 7.51
N ASP A 73 7.39 14.83 7.96
CA ASP A 73 7.30 14.41 9.36
C ASP A 73 8.58 13.71 9.84
N ILE A 74 9.19 12.86 9.01
CA ILE A 74 10.43 12.17 9.33
C ILE A 74 11.61 13.15 9.42
N ASN A 75 11.68 14.10 8.49
CA ASN A 75 12.72 15.13 8.49
C ASN A 75 12.65 16.06 9.71
N ILE A 76 11.44 16.33 10.22
CA ILE A 76 11.23 17.18 11.40
C ILE A 76 11.46 16.41 12.71
N LYS A 77 11.00 15.15 12.79
CA LYS A 77 10.85 14.44 14.07
C LYS A 77 11.92 13.38 14.34
N ASN A 78 12.70 12.96 13.34
CA ASN A 78 13.70 11.91 13.50
C ASN A 78 15.13 12.44 13.27
N GLY A 79 16.13 11.64 13.64
CA GLY A 79 17.54 11.99 13.43
C GLY A 79 17.94 12.07 11.95
N ALA A 80 19.04 12.79 11.68
CA ALA A 80 19.56 13.05 10.33
C ALA A 80 19.82 11.77 9.51
N ALA A 81 20.26 10.68 10.15
CA ALA A 81 20.46 9.39 9.48
C ALA A 81 19.14 8.84 8.90
N CYS A 82 18.03 8.96 9.62
CA CYS A 82 16.72 8.52 9.18
C CYS A 82 16.14 9.40 8.07
N ALA A 83 16.31 10.72 8.18
CA ALA A 83 15.98 11.66 7.13
C ALA A 83 16.70 11.31 5.81
N SER A 84 18.02 11.11 5.88
CA SER A 84 18.83 10.71 4.71
C SER A 84 18.37 9.38 4.12
N PHE A 85 18.11 8.39 4.97
CA PHE A 85 17.68 7.07 4.50
C PHE A 85 16.35 7.11 3.71
N VAL A 86 15.38 7.92 4.15
CA VAL A 86 14.12 8.08 3.41
C VAL A 86 14.34 8.77 2.07
N VAL A 87 15.20 9.80 2.01
CA VAL A 87 15.54 10.48 0.76
C VAL A 87 16.19 9.51 -0.23
N ASP A 88 17.17 8.73 0.23
CA ASP A 88 17.87 7.74 -0.60
C ASP A 88 16.89 6.66 -1.09
N TYR A 89 16.05 6.13 -0.19
CA TYR A 89 15.00 5.18 -0.54
C TYR A 89 14.04 5.72 -1.60
N LEU A 90 13.53 6.95 -1.43
CA LEU A 90 12.60 7.57 -2.36
C LEU A 90 13.23 7.78 -3.75
N SER A 91 14.52 8.14 -3.79
CA SER A 91 15.27 8.31 -5.03
C SER A 91 15.40 6.99 -5.80
N GLU A 92 15.79 5.91 -5.11
CA GLU A 92 15.88 4.58 -5.72
C GLU A 92 14.51 4.03 -6.14
N ALA A 93 13.47 4.25 -5.32
CA ALA A 93 12.10 3.86 -5.66
C ALA A 93 11.60 4.59 -6.92
N ALA A 94 11.90 5.88 -7.08
CA ALA A 94 11.53 6.64 -8.28
C ALA A 94 12.22 6.10 -9.54
N ARG A 95 13.50 5.70 -9.44
CA ARG A 95 14.22 5.05 -10.55
C ARG A 95 13.59 3.71 -10.93
N MET A 96 13.18 2.92 -9.95
CA MET A 96 12.46 1.66 -10.19
C MET A 96 11.12 1.90 -10.88
N GLU A 97 10.35 2.89 -10.42
CA GLU A 97 9.05 3.25 -10.99
C GLU A 97 9.16 3.65 -12.46
N VAL A 98 10.15 4.46 -12.84
CA VAL A 98 10.41 4.81 -14.25
C VAL A 98 10.72 3.56 -15.09
N ASN A 99 11.51 2.63 -14.56
CA ASN A 99 11.85 1.40 -15.27
C ASN A 99 10.63 0.47 -15.44
N VAL A 100 9.82 0.33 -14.40
CA VAL A 100 8.57 -0.43 -14.45
C VAL A 100 7.59 0.22 -15.40
N GLY A 101 7.45 1.55 -15.38
CA GLY A 101 6.57 2.28 -16.29
C GLY A 101 6.88 2.02 -17.76
N LYS A 102 8.17 1.97 -18.12
CA LYS A 102 8.62 1.61 -19.48
C LYS A 102 8.26 0.16 -19.86
N GLN A 103 8.24 -0.76 -18.92
CA GLN A 103 7.84 -2.15 -19.18
C GLN A 103 6.32 -2.28 -19.25
N ALA A 104 5.61 -1.51 -18.42
CA ALA A 104 4.16 -1.50 -18.32
C ALA A 104 3.47 -0.82 -19.50
N SER A 105 4.14 0.09 -20.22
CA SER A 105 3.57 0.80 -21.38
C SER A 105 3.17 -0.13 -22.54
N ASN A 106 3.69 -1.36 -22.55
CA ASN A 106 3.38 -2.37 -23.56
C ASN A 106 2.23 -3.30 -23.13
N LEU A 107 1.71 -3.14 -21.91
CA LEU A 107 0.63 -3.97 -21.39
C LEU A 107 -0.72 -3.42 -21.79
N VAL A 108 -1.65 -4.32 -22.14
CA VAL A 108 -3.00 -3.95 -22.59
C VAL A 108 -3.90 -3.68 -21.39
N GLY A 109 -4.76 -2.66 -21.51
CA GLY A 109 -5.77 -2.35 -20.51
C GLY A 109 -5.20 -1.64 -19.28
N TRP A 110 -5.66 -2.04 -18.10
CA TRP A 110 -5.41 -1.34 -16.82
C TRP A 110 -4.20 -1.86 -16.05
N VAL A 111 -3.50 -2.86 -16.57
CA VAL A 111 -2.42 -3.54 -15.83
C VAL A 111 -1.32 -2.56 -15.44
N GLY A 112 -0.94 -1.64 -16.34
CA GLY A 112 0.06 -0.63 -16.02
C GLY A 112 -0.38 0.32 -14.90
N SER A 113 -1.65 0.74 -14.92
CA SER A 113 -2.23 1.63 -13.89
C SER A 113 -2.36 0.92 -12.54
N GLU A 114 -2.73 -0.36 -12.55
CA GLU A 114 -2.76 -1.21 -11.35
C GLU A 114 -1.37 -1.42 -10.76
N MET A 115 -0.37 -1.68 -11.60
CA MET A 115 1.02 -1.76 -11.17
C MET A 115 1.48 -0.45 -10.53
N ALA A 116 1.22 0.70 -11.16
CA ALA A 116 1.56 2.01 -10.63
C ALA A 116 0.93 2.26 -9.24
N LEU A 117 -0.37 1.95 -9.09
CA LEU A 117 -1.06 2.06 -7.81
C LEU A 117 -0.45 1.15 -6.73
N ASN A 118 -0.14 -0.10 -7.06
CA ASN A 118 0.47 -1.04 -6.12
C ASN A 118 1.90 -0.65 -5.74
N PHE A 119 2.69 -0.11 -6.68
CA PHE A 119 4.01 0.46 -6.39
C PHE A 119 3.90 1.66 -5.45
N ALA A 120 2.94 2.56 -5.66
CA ALA A 120 2.70 3.68 -4.76
C ALA A 120 2.35 3.19 -3.34
N ARG A 121 1.44 2.21 -3.21
CA ARG A 121 1.08 1.60 -1.91
C ARG A 121 2.29 0.98 -1.22
N GLN A 122 3.10 0.22 -1.95
CA GLN A 122 4.32 -0.39 -1.42
C GLN A 122 5.32 0.68 -0.92
N ARG A 123 5.48 1.78 -1.67
CA ARG A 123 6.33 2.90 -1.26
C ARG A 123 5.85 3.52 0.06
N LEU A 124 4.54 3.74 0.19
CA LEU A 124 3.95 4.25 1.43
C LEU A 124 4.19 3.31 2.61
N ASP A 125 3.95 2.00 2.43
CA ASP A 125 4.17 0.99 3.46
C ASP A 125 5.62 0.93 3.93
N ASN A 126 6.57 1.04 2.99
CA ASN A 126 7.99 1.05 3.28
C ASN A 126 8.40 2.30 4.08
N ILE A 127 7.92 3.50 3.71
CA ILE A 127 8.23 4.73 4.47
C ILE A 127 7.62 4.67 5.87
N LEU A 128 6.40 4.14 6.00
CA LEU A 128 5.78 3.90 7.31
C LEU A 128 6.61 2.93 8.17
N LEU A 129 7.18 1.89 7.55
CA LEU A 129 8.08 0.96 8.23
C LEU A 129 9.35 1.69 8.69
N ILE A 130 10.00 2.45 7.81
CA ILE A 130 11.19 3.24 8.12
C ILE A 130 10.90 4.19 9.28
N GLN A 131 9.80 4.95 9.22
CA GLN A 131 9.40 5.86 10.29
C GLN A 131 9.29 5.15 11.64
N ARG A 132 8.66 3.95 11.68
CA ARG A 132 8.55 3.17 12.91
C ARG A 132 9.91 2.73 13.44
N SER A 133 10.77 2.22 12.57
CA SER A 133 12.13 1.79 12.93
C SER A 133 13.03 2.94 13.39
N CYS A 134 12.78 4.14 12.89
CA CYS A 134 13.50 5.36 13.25
C CYS A 134 13.08 5.94 14.60
N ARG A 135 11.84 5.68 15.07
CA ARG A 135 11.37 6.11 16.39
C ARG A 135 11.87 5.24 17.54
N THR A 136 12.35 4.03 17.23
CA THR A 136 12.86 3.08 18.22
C THR A 136 14.37 3.18 18.45
N GLN A 137 15.05 4.06 17.72
CA GLN A 137 16.46 4.42 17.90
C GLN A 137 16.57 5.72 18.69
#